data_AF-A0A2N6L9R4-F1
#
_entry.id   AF-A0A2N6L9R4-F1
#
_cell.length_a   1.000
_cell.length_b   1.000
_cell.length_c   1.000
_cell.angle_alpha   90.00
_cell.angle_beta   90.00
_cell.angle_gamma   90.00
#
_symmetry.space_group_name_H-M   'P 1'
#
loop_
_entity.id
_entity.type
_entity.pdbx_description
1 polymer ?
#
loop_
_entity_poly.entity_id
_entity_poly.type
_entity_poly.pdbx_seq_one_letter_code
_entity_poly.pdbx_strand_id
1 'polypeptide(L)'
;HVNGDPRVELHNELAQRLLCRFYLEDRRFDWVDLDPFGTPAPYVPYLTGVVRWEGLLYITATDAPVLCGAQRGEALKSYDAVSAYGRECHEIGLRILIGFVQRRLIQANMHGVPVLSYYDGYCWRTLIRAFKGTRGFNIEHLGFIAQMPDGEYRATMAGAPAPVNPQYHPSTTVRWAGPLWLGALHDHAFLSAMHRAAHEDYFADARRFLAKLNRELDELPIVYSLPVLADRLNRSVPSTRQAIRFLRAQGYRASPVHHCGSAIRTDAPLRVILGVWEAQAGST
;
A
#
# COMPACT_ATOMS: atom_id res chain seq x y z
N HIS A 1 18.47 32.86 6.37
CA HIS A 1 17.21 33.63 6.26
C HIS A 1 17.42 34.80 5.31
N VAL A 2 16.76 34.78 4.16
CA VAL A 2 16.73 35.93 3.25
C VAL A 2 15.48 36.72 3.61
N ASN A 3 15.67 37.97 4.03
CA ASN A 3 14.60 38.90 4.42
C ASN A 3 13.74 39.24 3.19
N GLY A 4 12.49 38.76 3.12
CA GLY A 4 11.54 39.16 2.09
C GLY A 4 10.51 38.10 1.70
N ASP A 5 10.80 36.82 1.93
CA ASP A 5 9.87 35.75 1.57
C ASP A 5 8.78 35.59 2.66
N PRO A 6 7.48 35.66 2.32
CA PRO A 6 6.42 35.44 3.29
C PRO A 6 6.54 34.04 3.91
N ARG A 7 6.39 33.95 5.24
CA ARG A 7 6.35 32.64 5.93
C ARG A 7 5.14 31.80 5.55
N VAL A 8 4.07 32.44 5.05
CA VAL A 8 2.81 31.81 4.62
C VAL A 8 2.26 32.58 3.42
N GLU A 9 1.95 31.86 2.35
CA GLU A 9 1.19 32.37 1.19
C GLU A 9 -0.17 31.67 1.14
N LEU A 10 -1.22 32.43 0.82
CA LEU A 10 -2.58 31.92 0.66
C LEU A 10 -3.03 32.16 -0.77
N HIS A 11 -3.58 31.13 -1.41
CA HIS A 11 -4.09 31.20 -2.77
C HIS A 11 -5.54 30.73 -2.81
N ASN A 12 -6.40 31.46 -3.53
CA ASN A 12 -7.78 31.09 -3.78
C ASN A 12 -7.97 30.80 -5.28
N GLU A 13 -7.53 29.62 -5.71
CA GLU A 13 -7.71 29.14 -7.07
C GLU A 13 -7.74 27.60 -7.10
N LEU A 14 -8.12 27.02 -8.24
CA LEU A 14 -8.11 25.57 -8.42
C LEU A 14 -6.68 25.02 -8.25
N ALA A 15 -6.54 23.92 -7.52
CA ALA A 15 -5.24 23.33 -7.21
C ALA A 15 -4.40 23.05 -8.46
N GLN A 16 -5.00 22.54 -9.55
CA GLN A 16 -4.28 22.28 -10.80
C GLN A 16 -3.71 23.57 -11.41
N ARG A 17 -4.47 24.67 -11.37
CA ARG A 17 -4.04 25.98 -11.88
C ARG A 17 -2.88 26.51 -11.04
N LEU A 18 -2.98 26.40 -9.72
CA LEU A 18 -1.92 26.80 -8.79
C LEU A 18 -0.63 26.02 -9.05
N LEU A 19 -0.73 24.68 -9.12
CA LEU A 19 0.42 23.80 -9.35
C LEU A 19 1.08 24.06 -10.71
N CYS A 20 0.29 24.29 -11.76
CA CYS A 20 0.81 24.69 -13.07
C CYS A 20 1.56 26.03 -13.01
N ARG A 21 1.02 27.03 -12.30
CA ARG A 21 1.70 28.32 -12.15
C ARG A 21 3.04 28.14 -11.42
N PHE A 22 3.05 27.43 -10.30
CA PHE A 22 4.30 27.14 -9.58
C PHE A 22 5.31 26.39 -10.43
N TYR A 23 4.85 25.44 -11.26
CA TYR A 23 5.71 24.77 -12.23
C TYR A 23 6.36 25.77 -13.20
N LEU A 24 5.57 26.66 -13.82
CA LEU A 24 6.04 27.68 -14.77
C LEU A 24 6.95 28.75 -14.15
N GLU A 25 6.77 29.03 -12.86
CA GLU A 25 7.61 29.94 -12.07
C GLU A 25 8.88 29.26 -11.53
N ASP A 26 9.13 28.00 -11.89
CA ASP A 26 10.21 27.16 -11.35
C ASP A 26 10.22 27.04 -9.80
N ARG A 27 9.06 27.25 -9.17
CA ARG A 27 8.87 27.04 -7.74
C ARG A 27 8.74 25.55 -7.46
N ARG A 28 9.55 25.05 -6.54
CA ARG A 28 9.58 23.65 -6.10
C ARG A 28 9.54 23.57 -4.57
N PHE A 29 8.94 22.50 -4.04
CA PHE A 29 8.69 22.33 -2.62
C PHE A 29 9.34 21.05 -2.08
N ASP A 30 9.93 21.13 -0.88
CA ASP A 30 10.51 19.97 -0.20
C ASP A 30 9.44 19.00 0.35
N TRP A 31 8.22 19.51 0.60
CA TRP A 31 7.06 18.74 1.04
C TRP A 31 5.80 19.22 0.31
N VAL A 32 5.02 18.30 -0.25
CA VAL A 32 3.72 18.59 -0.85
C VAL A 32 2.68 17.64 -0.26
N ASP A 33 1.65 18.18 0.38
CA ASP A 33 0.53 17.42 0.93
C ASP A 33 -0.70 17.58 0.02
N LEU A 34 -1.21 16.46 -0.50
CA LEU A 34 -2.39 16.38 -1.34
C LEU A 34 -3.47 15.60 -0.59
N ASP A 35 -4.46 16.33 -0.05
CA ASP A 35 -5.59 15.77 0.69
C ASP A 35 -6.94 16.21 0.07
N PRO A 36 -7.36 15.59 -1.05
CA PRO A 36 -8.62 15.91 -1.70
C PRO A 36 -9.77 15.07 -1.13
N PHE A 37 -10.99 15.55 -1.33
CA PHE A 37 -12.17 14.70 -1.16
C PHE A 37 -12.24 13.67 -2.29
N GLY A 38 -12.16 12.38 -1.94
CA GLY A 38 -12.25 11.26 -2.87
C GLY A 38 -10.88 10.89 -3.43
N THR A 39 -10.77 10.85 -4.75
CA THR A 39 -9.55 10.40 -5.45
C THR A 39 -8.52 11.52 -5.59
N PRO A 40 -7.21 11.25 -5.38
CA PRO A 40 -6.14 12.19 -5.68
C PRO A 40 -5.73 12.17 -7.16
N ALA A 41 -6.24 11.21 -7.96
CA ALA A 41 -5.76 10.96 -9.31
C ALA A 41 -5.69 12.19 -10.23
N PRO A 42 -6.68 13.11 -10.23
CA PRO A 42 -6.65 14.30 -11.08
C PRO A 42 -5.50 15.27 -10.79
N TYR A 43 -4.91 15.21 -9.59
CA TYR A 43 -3.91 16.17 -9.13
C TYR A 43 -2.48 15.63 -9.20
N VAL A 44 -2.30 14.30 -9.07
CA VAL A 44 -0.98 13.64 -9.02
C VAL A 44 -0.05 14.01 -10.19
N PRO A 45 -0.51 14.09 -11.47
CA PRO A 45 0.37 14.48 -12.56
C PRO A 45 1.03 15.86 -12.36
N TYR A 46 0.32 16.81 -11.75
CA TYR A 46 0.80 18.17 -11.51
C TYR A 46 1.84 18.24 -10.37
N LEU A 47 1.80 17.29 -9.42
CA LEU A 47 2.76 17.24 -8.32
C LEU A 47 4.20 17.01 -8.81
N THR A 48 4.35 16.28 -9.92
CA THR A 48 5.66 15.97 -10.53
C THR A 48 6.43 17.24 -10.95
N GLY A 49 5.70 18.30 -11.30
CA GLY A 49 6.28 19.58 -11.67
C GLY A 49 6.66 20.47 -10.48
N VAL A 50 6.12 20.22 -9.28
CA VAL A 50 6.32 21.14 -8.14
C VAL A 50 7.08 20.52 -6.98
N VAL A 51 7.26 19.21 -6.92
CA VAL A 51 8.09 18.59 -5.89
C VAL A 51 9.57 18.78 -6.20
N ARG A 52 10.39 19.07 -5.19
CA ARG A 52 11.85 19.09 -5.32
C ARG A 52 12.39 17.67 -5.40
N TRP A 53 13.57 17.49 -5.98
CA TRP A 53 14.23 16.19 -5.96
C TRP A 53 14.62 15.87 -4.51
N GLU A 54 14.38 14.62 -4.12
CA GLU A 54 14.42 14.11 -2.75
C GLU A 54 13.34 14.71 -1.82
N GLY A 55 12.41 15.51 -2.36
CA GLY A 55 11.24 16.00 -1.66
C GLY A 55 10.20 14.91 -1.42
N LEU A 56 9.24 15.22 -0.55
CA LEU A 56 8.21 14.30 -0.06
C LEU A 56 6.83 14.66 -0.62
N LEU A 57 6.17 13.67 -1.20
CA LEU A 57 4.77 13.72 -1.60
C LEU A 57 3.94 12.97 -0.57
N TYR A 58 3.09 13.67 0.18
CA TYR A 58 2.10 13.06 1.05
C TYR A 58 0.74 13.07 0.36
N ILE A 59 0.20 11.90 0.07
CA ILE A 59 -1.00 11.77 -0.77
C ILE A 59 -2.06 11.00 0.02
N THR A 60 -3.25 11.58 0.09
CA THR A 60 -4.43 10.99 0.71
C THR A 60 -5.45 10.59 -0.35
N ALA A 61 -6.13 9.45 -0.14
CA ALA A 61 -7.29 9.03 -0.91
C ALA A 61 -8.41 8.57 0.04
N THR A 62 -9.64 8.99 -0.23
CA THR A 62 -10.82 8.67 0.60
C THR A 62 -11.94 7.95 -0.16
N ASP A 63 -11.70 7.59 -1.42
CA ASP A 63 -12.63 6.91 -2.33
C ASP A 63 -12.67 5.38 -2.12
N ALA A 64 -12.99 4.97 -0.89
CA ALA A 64 -13.05 3.56 -0.50
C ALA A 64 -13.83 2.64 -1.46
N PRO A 65 -15.00 3.01 -2.02
CA PRO A 65 -15.71 2.15 -2.97
C PRO A 65 -14.88 1.82 -4.22
N VAL A 66 -14.00 2.72 -4.64
CA VAL A 66 -13.14 2.58 -5.82
C VAL A 66 -11.95 1.68 -5.49
N LEU A 67 -11.16 2.04 -4.48
CA LEU A 67 -9.95 1.32 -4.07
C LEU A 67 -10.25 -0.07 -3.51
N CYS A 68 -11.39 -0.25 -2.83
CA CYS A 68 -11.84 -1.55 -2.33
C CYS A 68 -12.66 -2.35 -3.36
N GLY A 69 -12.73 -1.94 -4.62
CA GLY A 69 -13.29 -2.76 -5.71
C GLY A 69 -14.80 -3.01 -5.71
N ALA A 70 -15.56 -2.17 -5.01
CA ALA A 70 -17.02 -2.08 -5.19
C ALA A 70 -17.37 -1.36 -6.51
N GLN A 71 -16.57 -0.36 -6.91
CA GLN A 71 -16.70 0.39 -8.15
C GLN A 71 -15.51 0.16 -9.08
N ARG A 72 -15.34 -1.09 -9.55
CA ARG A 72 -14.16 -1.51 -10.35
C ARG A 72 -13.96 -0.70 -11.63
N GLY A 73 -15.04 -0.32 -12.30
CA GLY A 73 -14.99 0.51 -13.50
C GLY A 73 -14.41 1.90 -13.23
N GLU A 74 -14.66 2.46 -12.04
CA GLU A 74 -14.08 3.73 -11.63
C GLU A 74 -12.61 3.58 -11.25
N ALA A 75 -12.22 2.46 -10.65
CA ALA A 75 -10.82 2.18 -10.34
C ALA A 75 -9.97 2.11 -11.62
N LEU A 76 -10.52 1.54 -12.69
CA LEU A 76 -9.86 1.51 -13.99
C LEU A 76 -9.69 2.92 -14.58
N LYS A 77 -10.67 3.80 -14.43
CA LYS A 77 -10.63 5.18 -14.96
C LYS A 77 -9.70 6.10 -14.16
N SER A 78 -9.79 6.01 -12.84
CA SER A 78 -9.09 6.92 -11.92
C SER A 78 -7.65 6.46 -11.65
N TYR A 79 -7.41 5.15 -11.52
CA TYR A 79 -6.10 4.62 -11.13
C TYR A 79 -5.45 3.74 -12.20
N ASP A 80 -6.04 3.57 -13.39
CA ASP A 80 -5.53 2.66 -14.42
C ASP A 80 -5.26 1.25 -13.86
N ALA A 81 -6.14 0.76 -12.99
CA ALA A 81 -5.97 -0.50 -12.27
C ALA A 81 -7.30 -1.20 -11.97
N VAL A 82 -7.26 -2.53 -11.92
CA VAL A 82 -8.36 -3.37 -11.46
C VAL A 82 -8.24 -3.53 -9.95
N SER A 83 -9.22 -3.02 -9.20
CA SER A 83 -9.30 -3.21 -7.75
C SER A 83 -10.07 -4.47 -7.37
N ALA A 84 -9.86 -4.93 -6.13
CA ALA A 84 -10.45 -6.15 -5.62
C ALA A 84 -11.16 -5.94 -4.27
N TYR A 85 -12.48 -6.11 -4.30
CA TYR A 85 -13.39 -6.37 -3.17
C TYR A 85 -13.06 -7.61 -2.32
N GLY A 86 -12.96 -7.48 -1.01
CA GLY A 86 -12.59 -8.60 -0.14
C GLY A 86 -12.20 -8.09 1.24
N ARG A 87 -11.68 -8.96 2.10
CA ARG A 87 -11.18 -8.54 3.43
C ARG A 87 -9.78 -7.92 3.36
N GLU A 88 -9.07 -8.22 2.29
CA GLU A 88 -7.75 -7.74 1.90
C GLU A 88 -7.80 -6.46 1.05
N CYS A 89 -9.00 -5.95 0.75
CA CYS A 89 -9.22 -4.83 -0.16
C CYS A 89 -8.48 -3.55 0.25
N HIS A 90 -8.30 -3.32 1.56
CA HIS A 90 -7.60 -2.15 2.06
C HIS A 90 -6.11 -2.16 1.66
N GLU A 91 -5.43 -3.31 1.72
CA GLU A 91 -4.05 -3.41 1.25
C GLU A 91 -3.96 -3.32 -0.27
N ILE A 92 -4.85 -4.01 -0.99
CA ILE A 92 -4.90 -3.94 -2.45
C ILE A 92 -5.11 -2.50 -2.91
N GLY A 93 -6.04 -1.78 -2.29
CA GLY A 93 -6.31 -0.37 -2.54
C GLY A 93 -5.08 0.51 -2.27
N LEU A 94 -4.40 0.31 -1.14
CA LEU A 94 -3.17 1.04 -0.81
C LEU A 94 -2.10 0.83 -1.87
N ARG A 95 -1.88 -0.42 -2.27
CA ARG A 95 -0.89 -0.80 -3.29
C ARG A 95 -1.28 -0.29 -4.68
N ILE A 96 -2.57 -0.21 -5.01
CA ILE A 96 -3.05 0.43 -6.25
C ILE A 96 -2.74 1.93 -6.24
N LEU A 97 -3.02 2.63 -5.14
CA LEU A 97 -2.72 4.06 -4.99
C LEU A 97 -1.22 4.32 -5.20
N ILE A 98 -0.36 3.56 -4.53
CA ILE A 98 1.10 3.68 -4.69
C ILE A 98 1.51 3.36 -6.13
N GLY A 99 1.03 2.26 -6.71
CA GLY A 99 1.35 1.86 -8.07
C GLY A 99 0.89 2.87 -9.13
N PHE A 100 -0.23 3.55 -8.89
CA PHE A 100 -0.68 4.68 -9.71
C PHE A 100 0.29 5.87 -9.63
N VAL A 101 0.65 6.31 -8.41
CA VAL A 101 1.59 7.43 -8.22
C VAL A 101 2.94 7.12 -8.85
N GLN A 102 3.47 5.92 -8.66
CA GLN A 102 4.74 5.49 -9.25
C GLN A 102 4.73 5.61 -10.78
N ARG A 103 3.65 5.15 -11.44
CA ARG A 103 3.52 5.27 -12.90
C ARG A 103 3.48 6.73 -13.36
N ARG A 104 2.85 7.63 -12.61
CA ARG A 104 2.86 9.07 -12.93
C ARG A 104 4.25 9.69 -12.76
N LEU A 105 4.98 9.32 -11.71
CA LEU A 105 6.38 9.75 -11.52
C LEU A 105 7.28 9.26 -12.66
N ILE A 106 7.16 7.99 -13.06
CA ILE A 106 7.95 7.40 -14.15
C ILE A 106 7.72 8.13 -15.48
N GLN A 107 6.46 8.46 -15.79
CA GLN A 107 6.11 9.25 -16.99
C GLN A 107 6.76 10.64 -16.99
N ALA A 108 7.00 11.22 -15.81
CA ALA A 108 7.69 12.49 -15.63
C ALA A 108 9.22 12.35 -15.51
N ASN A 109 9.81 11.19 -15.86
CA ASN A 109 11.23 10.88 -15.69
C ASN A 109 11.70 11.02 -14.23
N MET A 110 10.90 10.51 -13.30
CA MET A 110 11.15 10.45 -11.86
C MET A 110 10.88 9.04 -11.33
N HIS A 111 11.31 8.74 -10.11
CA HIS A 111 10.87 7.55 -9.39
C HIS A 111 10.59 7.87 -7.92
N GLY A 112 9.69 7.11 -7.30
CA GLY A 112 9.32 7.27 -5.91
C GLY A 112 9.83 6.13 -5.04
N VAL A 113 10.12 6.43 -3.77
CA VAL A 113 10.32 5.43 -2.72
C VAL A 113 9.28 5.67 -1.62
N PRO A 114 8.32 4.75 -1.40
CA PRO A 114 7.41 4.84 -0.25
C PRO A 114 8.20 4.83 1.05
N VAL A 115 7.94 5.80 1.93
CA VAL A 115 8.57 5.88 3.25
C VAL A 115 7.57 5.57 4.38
N LEU A 116 6.29 5.84 4.17
CA LEU A 116 5.19 5.54 5.08
C LEU A 116 3.88 5.45 4.29
N SER A 117 3.27 4.27 4.21
CA SER A 117 1.98 4.09 3.55
C SER A 117 1.03 3.23 4.39
N TYR A 118 -0.17 3.70 4.66
CA TYR A 118 -1.11 3.01 5.55
C TYR A 118 -2.57 3.30 5.21
N TYR A 119 -3.45 2.46 5.74
CA TYR A 119 -4.88 2.72 5.83
C TYR A 119 -5.28 2.83 7.30
N ASP A 120 -5.94 3.92 7.69
CA ASP A 120 -6.25 4.22 9.09
C ASP A 120 -7.68 3.83 9.53
N GLY A 121 -8.46 3.24 8.62
CA GLY A 121 -9.88 2.95 8.84
C GLY A 121 -10.82 3.90 8.11
N TYR A 122 -10.32 5.03 7.60
CA TYR A 122 -11.09 6.01 6.84
C TYR A 122 -10.47 6.30 5.49
N CYS A 123 -9.15 6.51 5.45
CA CYS A 123 -8.43 6.94 4.26
C CYS A 123 -7.12 6.16 4.06
N TRP A 124 -6.66 6.17 2.82
CA TRP A 124 -5.34 5.70 2.43
C TRP A 124 -4.40 6.87 2.41
N ARG A 125 -3.24 6.72 3.03
CA ARG A 125 -2.18 7.73 3.04
C ARG A 125 -0.88 7.11 2.58
N THR A 126 -0.16 7.83 1.72
CA THR A 126 1.17 7.41 1.28
C THR A 126 2.11 8.60 1.22
N LEU A 127 3.24 8.48 1.92
CA LEU A 127 4.35 9.40 1.88
C LEU A 127 5.43 8.79 0.97
N ILE A 128 5.76 9.47 -0.12
CA ILE A 128 6.69 8.99 -1.14
C ILE A 128 7.79 10.03 -1.31
N ARG A 129 9.05 9.60 -1.21
CA ARG A 129 10.20 10.43 -1.57
C ARG A 129 10.44 10.35 -3.06
N ALA A 130 10.43 11.50 -3.74
CA ALA A 130 10.56 11.58 -5.19
C ALA A 130 12.00 11.87 -5.61
N PHE A 131 12.54 11.12 -6.57
CA PHE A 131 13.90 11.25 -7.08
C PHE A 131 13.90 11.52 -8.58
N LYS A 132 14.96 12.18 -9.06
CA LYS A 132 15.16 12.43 -10.49
C LYS A 132 15.55 11.15 -11.24
N GLY A 133 15.02 11.00 -12.46
CA GLY A 133 15.30 9.88 -13.35
C GLY A 133 14.57 8.59 -12.93
N THR A 134 14.68 7.55 -13.75
CA THR A 134 14.00 6.26 -13.53
C THR A 134 14.97 5.12 -13.22
N ARG A 135 16.30 5.35 -13.24
CA ARG A 135 17.31 4.31 -13.02
C ARG A 135 17.24 3.63 -11.65
N GLY A 136 16.78 4.36 -10.62
CA GLY A 136 16.60 3.82 -9.27
C GLY A 136 15.30 3.05 -9.09
N PHE A 137 14.43 3.00 -10.11
CA PHE A 137 13.16 2.29 -10.02
C PHE A 137 13.34 0.80 -10.33
N ASN A 138 13.03 -0.05 -9.34
CA ASN A 138 12.94 -1.48 -9.58
C ASN A 138 11.58 -1.83 -10.21
N ILE A 139 11.58 -2.29 -11.47
CA ILE A 139 10.36 -2.65 -12.21
C ILE A 139 9.60 -3.80 -11.55
N GLU A 140 10.30 -4.66 -10.79
CA GLU A 140 9.70 -5.79 -10.08
C GLU A 140 8.73 -5.36 -8.98
N HIS A 141 8.80 -4.09 -8.54
CA HIS A 141 7.86 -3.53 -7.58
C HIS A 141 6.51 -3.13 -8.20
N LEU A 142 6.31 -3.25 -9.51
CA LEU A 142 5.00 -3.15 -10.15
C LEU A 142 4.55 -4.50 -10.65
N GLY A 143 3.29 -4.84 -10.38
CA GLY A 143 2.74 -6.10 -10.84
C GLY A 143 1.29 -6.28 -10.45
N PHE A 144 0.87 -7.53 -10.38
CA PHE A 144 -0.51 -7.94 -10.16
C PHE A 144 -0.57 -8.99 -9.05
N ILE A 145 -1.68 -9.00 -8.31
CA ILE A 145 -2.01 -10.07 -7.38
C ILE A 145 -3.13 -10.90 -8.00
N ALA A 146 -2.89 -12.19 -8.12
CA ALA A 146 -3.86 -13.18 -8.54
C ALA A 146 -4.39 -13.92 -7.31
N GLN A 147 -5.70 -13.97 -7.14
CA GLN A 147 -6.36 -14.83 -6.17
C GLN A 147 -6.92 -16.05 -6.89
N MET A 148 -6.44 -17.22 -6.49
CA MET A 148 -6.85 -18.53 -6.98
C MET A 148 -8.13 -19.01 -6.27
N PRO A 149 -8.92 -19.92 -6.88
CA PRO A 149 -10.13 -20.46 -6.26
C PRO A 149 -9.91 -21.13 -4.90
N ASP A 150 -8.81 -21.88 -4.77
CA ASP A 150 -8.39 -22.55 -3.53
C ASP A 150 -8.06 -21.56 -2.38
N GLY A 151 -7.89 -20.27 -2.70
CA GLY A 151 -7.57 -19.22 -1.74
C GLY A 151 -6.10 -18.86 -1.68
N GLU A 152 -5.29 -19.47 -2.53
CA GLU A 152 -3.91 -19.05 -2.72
C GLU A 152 -3.88 -17.68 -3.39
N TYR A 153 -3.00 -16.82 -2.91
CA TYR A 153 -2.66 -15.58 -3.58
C TYR A 153 -1.28 -15.72 -4.20
N ARG A 154 -1.10 -15.16 -5.39
CA ARG A 154 0.19 -15.10 -6.07
C ARG A 154 0.45 -13.69 -6.55
N ALA A 155 1.58 -13.12 -6.14
CA ALA A 155 2.08 -11.88 -6.70
C ALA A 155 2.87 -12.19 -7.98
N THR A 156 2.64 -11.41 -9.02
CA THR A 156 3.26 -11.57 -10.33
C THR A 156 3.77 -10.22 -10.80
N MET A 157 5.02 -10.14 -11.24
CA MET A 157 5.61 -8.88 -11.71
C MET A 157 5.02 -8.47 -13.06
N ALA A 158 5.02 -7.17 -13.34
CA ALA A 158 4.62 -6.66 -14.64
C ALA A 158 5.52 -7.22 -15.75
N GLY A 159 4.92 -7.74 -16.83
CA GLY A 159 5.64 -8.38 -17.94
C GLY A 159 5.92 -9.87 -17.74
N ALA A 160 5.70 -10.43 -16.55
CA ALA A 160 5.66 -11.88 -16.36
C ALA A 160 4.23 -12.38 -16.62
N PRO A 161 4.04 -13.41 -17.47
CA PRO A 161 2.72 -14.00 -17.63
C PRO A 161 2.24 -14.53 -16.28
N ALA A 162 0.99 -14.22 -15.97
CA ALA A 162 0.23 -14.89 -14.93
C ALA A 162 0.54 -16.40 -14.91
N PRO A 163 0.96 -17.00 -13.78
CA PRO A 163 1.13 -18.43 -13.73
C PRO A 163 -0.22 -19.09 -13.99
N VAL A 164 -0.36 -19.66 -15.18
CA VAL A 164 -1.52 -20.46 -15.56
C VAL A 164 -1.44 -21.73 -14.72
N ASN A 165 -2.31 -21.84 -13.71
CA ASN A 165 -2.54 -23.14 -13.09
C ASN A 165 -3.38 -23.95 -14.10
N PRO A 166 -2.86 -25.05 -14.69
CA PRO A 166 -3.61 -25.81 -15.68
C PRO A 166 -4.89 -26.44 -15.10
N GLN A 167 -5.05 -26.50 -13.78
CA GLN A 167 -6.30 -26.92 -13.12
C GLN A 167 -7.42 -25.86 -13.18
N TYR A 168 -7.08 -24.59 -13.39
CA TYR A 168 -8.02 -23.48 -13.34
C TYR A 168 -7.96 -22.66 -14.63
N HIS A 169 -9.11 -22.48 -15.30
CA HIS A 169 -9.16 -21.67 -16.50
C HIS A 169 -8.97 -20.18 -16.16
N PRO A 170 -7.85 -19.53 -16.56
CA PRO A 170 -7.45 -18.23 -16.00
C PRO A 170 -8.49 -17.11 -16.16
N SER A 171 -9.28 -17.15 -17.23
CA SER A 171 -10.29 -16.12 -17.53
C SER A 171 -11.58 -16.21 -16.70
N THR A 172 -11.82 -17.32 -15.99
CA THR A 172 -13.10 -17.55 -15.28
C THR A 172 -12.92 -17.85 -13.79
N THR A 173 -11.72 -18.25 -13.36
CA THR A 173 -11.48 -18.69 -11.98
C THR A 173 -10.51 -17.82 -11.19
N VAL A 174 -9.64 -17.07 -11.88
CA VAL A 174 -8.61 -16.27 -11.22
C VAL A 174 -9.03 -14.82 -11.16
N ARG A 175 -8.99 -14.27 -9.96
CA ARG A 175 -9.28 -12.86 -9.76
C ARG A 175 -8.00 -12.05 -9.71
N TRP A 176 -7.91 -11.07 -10.61
CA TRP A 176 -6.75 -10.20 -10.74
C TRP A 176 -6.99 -8.85 -10.07
N ALA A 177 -5.96 -8.36 -9.40
CA ALA A 177 -5.86 -6.99 -8.92
C ALA A 177 -4.56 -6.36 -9.41
N GLY A 178 -4.63 -5.11 -9.87
CA GLY A 178 -3.48 -4.32 -10.32
C GLY A 178 -3.66 -3.68 -11.71
N PRO A 179 -2.59 -3.08 -12.28
CA PRO A 179 -1.24 -3.06 -11.71
C PRO A 179 -1.19 -2.30 -10.39
N LEU A 180 -0.38 -2.80 -9.46
CA LEU A 180 -0.23 -2.31 -8.09
C LEU A 180 1.23 -2.41 -7.62
N TRP A 181 1.52 -1.80 -6.49
CA TRP A 181 2.83 -1.83 -5.85
C TRP A 181 3.08 -3.13 -5.06
N LEU A 182 4.12 -3.87 -5.42
CA LEU A 182 4.56 -5.11 -4.77
C LEU A 182 5.70 -4.92 -3.77
N GLY A 183 6.37 -3.77 -3.79
CA GLY A 183 7.47 -3.48 -2.86
C GLY A 183 7.03 -3.18 -1.43
N ALA A 184 7.99 -2.80 -0.59
CA ALA A 184 7.77 -2.33 0.77
C ALA A 184 6.88 -1.07 0.81
N LEU A 185 6.04 -0.97 1.83
CA LEU A 185 5.19 0.18 2.14
C LEU A 185 5.93 1.21 3.02
N HIS A 186 7.02 0.80 3.66
CA HIS A 186 7.72 1.58 4.67
C HIS A 186 9.23 1.62 4.45
N ASP A 187 9.83 2.75 4.82
CA ASP A 187 11.24 2.81 5.19
C ASP A 187 11.31 2.69 6.71
N HIS A 188 11.71 1.51 7.21
CA HIS A 188 11.77 1.25 8.65
C HIS A 188 12.79 2.14 9.39
N ALA A 189 13.84 2.62 8.72
CA ALA A 189 14.76 3.57 9.32
C ALA A 189 14.08 4.93 9.49
N PHE A 190 13.30 5.36 8.49
CA PHE A 190 12.48 6.56 8.56
C PHE A 190 11.40 6.46 9.64
N LEU A 191 10.65 5.35 9.70
CA LEU A 191 9.64 5.12 10.74
C LEU A 191 10.26 5.11 12.14
N SER A 192 11.44 4.53 12.29
CA SER A 192 12.18 4.54 13.56
C SER A 192 12.62 5.94 13.96
N ALA A 193 13.02 6.77 12.99
CA ALA A 193 13.33 8.18 13.23
C ALA A 193 12.08 8.98 13.62
N MET A 194 10.95 8.79 12.93
CA MET A 194 9.67 9.39 13.30
C MET A 194 9.25 8.98 14.72
N HIS A 195 9.37 7.70 15.07
CA HIS A 195 9.02 7.20 16.40
C HIS A 195 9.88 7.86 17.50
N ARG A 196 11.17 8.09 17.26
CA ARG A 196 12.05 8.82 18.18
C ARG A 196 11.72 10.31 18.27
N ALA A 197 11.39 10.93 17.14
CA ALA A 197 11.02 12.34 17.08
C ALA A 197 9.68 12.61 17.78
N ALA A 198 8.74 11.67 17.75
CA ALA A 198 7.43 11.71 18.39
C ALA A 198 7.49 11.53 19.93
N HIS A 199 8.48 12.10 20.61
CA HIS A 199 8.76 11.87 22.03
C HIS A 199 7.77 12.53 22.99
N GLU A 200 7.13 13.63 22.57
CA GLU A 200 6.12 14.34 23.35
C GLU A 200 4.83 13.53 23.53
N ASP A 201 4.15 13.72 24.66
CA ASP A 201 2.92 12.98 25.00
C ASP A 201 1.78 13.20 24.01
N TYR A 202 1.73 14.37 23.38
CA TYR A 202 0.81 14.68 22.28
C TYR A 202 0.87 13.63 21.16
N PHE A 203 2.03 13.01 20.90
CA PHE A 203 2.22 12.00 19.87
C PHE A 203 2.14 10.55 20.38
N ALA A 204 1.58 10.29 21.56
CA ALA A 204 1.50 8.94 22.13
C ALA A 204 0.79 7.92 21.21
N ASP A 205 -0.31 8.31 20.57
CA ASP A 205 -1.01 7.47 19.59
C ASP A 205 -0.20 7.22 18.33
N ALA A 206 0.42 8.28 17.78
CA ALA A 206 1.29 8.17 16.63
C ALA A 206 2.48 7.23 16.91
N ARG A 207 3.10 7.31 18.10
CA ARG A 207 4.16 6.38 18.52
C ARG A 207 3.68 4.93 18.54
N ARG A 208 2.52 4.66 19.16
CA ARG A 208 1.93 3.31 19.18
C ARG A 208 1.66 2.79 17.78
N PHE A 209 1.16 3.64 16.90
CA PHE A 209 0.88 3.29 15.51
C PHE A 209 2.16 3.02 14.72
N LEU A 210 3.18 3.89 14.80
CA LEU A 210 4.49 3.68 14.18
C LEU A 210 5.15 2.39 14.67
N ALA A 211 5.07 2.09 15.98
CA ALA A 211 5.58 0.84 16.54
C ALA A 211 4.84 -0.40 16.02
N LYS A 212 3.56 -0.27 15.64
CA LYS A 212 2.77 -1.33 15.00
C LYS A 212 3.27 -1.55 13.57
N LEU A 213 3.37 -0.48 12.77
CA LEU A 213 3.86 -0.52 11.39
C LEU A 213 5.28 -1.10 11.30
N ASN A 214 6.18 -0.70 12.20
CA ASN A 214 7.55 -1.22 12.24
C ASN A 214 7.69 -2.73 12.53
N ARG A 215 6.62 -3.39 12.95
CA ARG A 215 6.62 -4.85 13.19
C ARG A 215 6.02 -5.64 12.03
N GLU A 216 5.50 -4.96 11.01
CA GLU A 216 4.92 -5.59 9.83
C GLU A 216 6.01 -6.04 8.87
N LEU A 217 5.76 -7.14 8.17
CA LEU A 217 6.53 -7.57 7.01
C LEU A 217 5.92 -6.94 5.76
N ASP A 218 5.96 -5.61 5.66
CA ASP A 218 5.28 -4.86 4.60
C ASP A 218 5.90 -5.04 3.21
N GLU A 219 7.09 -5.63 3.13
CA GLU A 219 7.69 -6.10 1.88
C GLU A 219 6.94 -7.30 1.28
N LEU A 220 6.12 -8.00 2.07
CA LEU A 220 5.27 -9.08 1.59
C LEU A 220 3.91 -8.52 1.14
N PRO A 221 3.57 -8.62 -0.17
CA PRO A 221 2.37 -7.97 -0.69
C PRO A 221 1.06 -8.71 -0.43
N ILE A 222 1.13 -9.93 0.08
CA ILE A 222 -0.01 -10.81 0.30
C ILE A 222 -0.38 -10.80 1.78
N VAL A 223 -1.65 -10.53 2.04
CA VAL A 223 -2.27 -10.63 3.36
C VAL A 223 -3.26 -11.78 3.39
N TYR A 224 -3.12 -12.64 4.40
CA TYR A 224 -4.05 -13.74 4.64
C TYR A 224 -5.01 -13.36 5.76
N SER A 225 -6.31 -13.36 5.46
CA SER A 225 -7.37 -13.18 6.46
C SER A 225 -7.66 -14.52 7.14
N LEU A 226 -7.35 -14.63 8.43
CA LEU A 226 -7.64 -15.85 9.20
C LEU A 226 -9.13 -16.18 9.23
N PRO A 227 -10.07 -15.21 9.36
CA PRO A 227 -11.49 -15.49 9.22
C PRO A 227 -11.91 -16.09 7.87
N VAL A 228 -11.34 -15.63 6.75
CA VAL A 228 -11.66 -16.17 5.42
C VAL A 228 -11.18 -17.61 5.29
N LEU A 229 -9.98 -17.91 5.79
CA LEU A 229 -9.43 -19.26 5.78
C LEU A 229 -10.23 -20.19 6.71
N ALA A 230 -10.58 -19.74 7.92
CA ALA A 230 -11.38 -20.50 8.87
C ALA A 230 -12.77 -20.86 8.31
N ASP A 231 -13.44 -19.90 7.68
CA ASP A 231 -14.77 -20.08 7.07
C ASP A 231 -14.72 -21.15 5.97
N ARG A 232 -13.71 -21.10 5.09
CA ARG A 232 -13.49 -22.11 4.05
C ARG A 232 -13.24 -23.51 4.60
N LEU A 233 -12.59 -23.61 5.77
CA LEU A 233 -12.32 -24.88 6.45
C LEU A 233 -13.49 -25.34 7.34
N ASN A 234 -14.54 -24.54 7.49
CA ASN A 234 -15.60 -24.72 8.49
C ASN A 234 -15.04 -24.93 9.91
N ARG A 235 -14.10 -24.06 10.31
CA ARG A 235 -13.42 -24.10 11.62
C ARG A 235 -13.55 -22.75 12.35
N SER A 236 -13.24 -22.75 13.64
CA SER A 236 -13.14 -21.53 14.42
C SER A 236 -11.93 -20.70 14.01
N VAL A 237 -12.00 -19.38 14.20
CA VAL A 237 -10.90 -18.46 13.88
C VAL A 237 -9.83 -18.54 14.97
N PRO A 238 -8.57 -18.90 14.65
CA PRO A 238 -7.48 -18.87 15.61
C PRO A 238 -7.14 -17.42 15.98
N SER A 239 -6.56 -17.20 17.17
CA SER A 239 -6.02 -15.86 17.45
C SER A 239 -4.83 -15.56 16.54
N THR A 240 -4.72 -14.33 16.07
CA THR A 240 -3.60 -13.86 15.23
C THR A 240 -2.24 -14.15 15.88
N ARG A 241 -2.15 -14.03 17.21
CA ARG A 241 -0.95 -14.35 17.98
C ARG A 241 -0.58 -15.84 17.91
N GLN A 242 -1.57 -16.74 18.00
CA GLN A 242 -1.35 -18.19 17.87
C GLN A 242 -0.88 -18.55 16.46
N ALA A 243 -1.54 -18.01 15.43
CA ALA A 243 -1.15 -18.25 14.04
C ALA A 243 0.29 -17.79 13.75
N ILE A 244 0.66 -16.56 14.17
CA ILE A 244 2.03 -16.05 14.02
C ILE A 244 3.04 -16.93 14.77
N ARG A 245 2.72 -17.36 16.00
CA ARG A 245 3.60 -18.23 16.80
C ARG A 245 3.81 -19.56 16.10
N PHE A 246 2.74 -20.18 15.60
CA PHE A 246 2.80 -21.43 14.87
C PHE A 246 3.71 -21.32 13.65
N LEU A 247 3.49 -20.31 12.80
CA LEU A 247 4.29 -20.11 11.58
C LEU A 247 5.78 -19.89 11.88
N ARG A 248 6.09 -19.10 12.91
CA ARG A 248 7.47 -18.89 13.36
C ARG A 248 8.12 -20.16 13.91
N ALA A 249 7.36 -21.01 14.62
CA ALA A 249 7.86 -22.30 15.08
C ALA A 249 8.17 -23.27 13.92
N GLN A 250 7.51 -23.08 12.77
CA GLN A 250 7.80 -23.81 11.53
C GLN A 250 8.93 -23.18 10.70
N GLY A 251 9.60 -22.13 11.20
CA GLY A 251 10.73 -21.48 10.53
C GLY A 251 10.36 -20.36 9.55
N TYR A 252 9.09 -19.98 9.45
CA TYR A 252 8.63 -18.91 8.55
C TYR A 252 8.56 -17.56 9.25
N ARG A 253 8.71 -16.49 8.48
CA ARG A 253 8.48 -15.13 8.98
C ARG A 253 6.98 -14.88 8.99
N ALA A 254 6.48 -14.26 10.05
CA ALA A 254 5.09 -13.86 10.16
C ALA A 254 4.92 -12.60 11.00
N SER A 255 4.00 -11.73 10.59
CA SER A 255 3.65 -10.48 11.29
C SER A 255 2.15 -10.23 11.31
N PRO A 256 1.66 -9.39 12.25
CA PRO A 256 0.31 -8.84 12.15
C PRO A 256 0.21 -7.83 10.99
N VAL A 257 -1.00 -7.28 10.80
CA VAL A 257 -1.32 -6.25 9.80
C VAL A 257 -2.08 -5.10 10.49
N HIS A 258 -1.74 -3.84 10.22
CA HIS A 258 -2.27 -2.70 10.98
C HIS A 258 -3.77 -2.51 10.77
N HIS A 259 -4.22 -2.63 9.52
CA HIS A 259 -5.60 -2.36 9.13
C HIS A 259 -6.54 -3.55 9.35
N CYS A 260 -6.04 -4.73 9.73
CA CYS A 260 -6.88 -5.89 10.00
C CYS A 260 -6.29 -6.75 11.12
N GLY A 261 -6.88 -6.67 12.32
CA GLY A 261 -6.38 -7.37 13.50
C GLY A 261 -6.43 -8.90 13.42
N SER A 262 -7.22 -9.45 12.49
CA SER A 262 -7.40 -10.88 12.24
C SER A 262 -6.70 -11.37 10.95
N ALA A 263 -5.77 -10.57 10.42
CA ALA A 263 -4.98 -10.93 9.26
C ALA A 263 -3.48 -11.00 9.60
N ILE A 264 -2.75 -11.73 8.76
CA ILE A 264 -1.31 -11.94 8.89
C ILE A 264 -0.61 -11.74 7.54
N ARG A 265 0.67 -11.35 7.60
CA ARG A 265 1.62 -11.51 6.51
C ARG A 265 2.61 -12.61 6.85
N THR A 266 2.99 -13.41 5.87
CA THR A 266 3.97 -14.50 6.03
C THR A 266 4.55 -14.90 4.68
N ASP A 267 5.79 -15.40 4.70
CA ASP A 267 6.42 -16.07 3.55
C ASP A 267 6.14 -17.57 3.50
N ALA A 268 5.28 -18.07 4.40
CA ALA A 268 4.81 -19.44 4.38
C ALA A 268 3.86 -19.71 3.21
N PRO A 269 4.00 -20.86 2.52
CA PRO A 269 3.03 -21.26 1.51
C PRO A 269 1.69 -21.60 2.16
N LEU A 270 0.59 -21.45 1.41
CA LEU A 270 -0.78 -21.64 1.91
C LEU A 270 -0.94 -22.95 2.69
N ARG A 271 -0.39 -24.07 2.18
CA ARG A 271 -0.44 -25.38 2.86
C ARG A 271 0.05 -25.35 4.31
N VAL A 272 1.09 -24.56 4.61
CA VAL A 272 1.65 -24.43 5.96
C VAL A 272 0.73 -23.55 6.81
N ILE A 273 0.16 -22.50 6.23
CA ILE A 273 -0.81 -21.62 6.92
C ILE A 273 -2.04 -22.42 7.36
N LEU A 274 -2.55 -23.32 6.52
CA LEU A 274 -3.69 -24.18 6.86
C LEU A 274 -3.40 -25.13 8.03
N GLY A 275 -2.13 -25.52 8.22
CA GLY A 275 -1.68 -26.34 9.34
C GLY A 275 -1.93 -25.72 10.74
N VAL A 276 -2.19 -24.41 10.81
CA VAL A 276 -2.61 -23.74 12.06
C VAL A 276 -3.86 -24.40 12.65
N TRP A 277 -4.82 -24.81 11.81
CA TRP A 277 -6.06 -25.44 12.25
C TRP A 277 -5.89 -26.93 12.58
N GLU A 278 -4.95 -27.61 11.94
CA GLU A 278 -4.63 -29.02 12.24
C GLU A 278 -4.02 -29.14 13.63
N ALA A 279 -3.10 -28.24 13.99
CA ALA A 279 -2.49 -28.19 15.31
C ALA A 279 -3.50 -27.86 16.44
N GLN A 280 -4.54 -27.08 16.13
CA GLN A 280 -5.62 -26.80 17.08
C GLN A 280 -6.48 -28.03 17.35
N ALA A 281 -6.79 -28.82 16.31
CA ALA A 281 -7.61 -30.02 16.44
C ALA A 281 -6.92 -31.14 17.25
N GLY A 282 -5.58 -31.18 17.27
CA GLY A 282 -4.81 -32.12 18.10
C GLY A 282 -4.56 -31.66 19.54
N SER A 283 -4.99 -30.45 19.91
CA SER A 283 -4.80 -29.87 21.26
C SER A 283 -6.10 -29.86 22.11
N THR A 284 -7.19 -30.41 21.57
CA THR A 284 -8.50 -30.60 22.23
C THR A 284 -8.77 -32.08 22.40
#